data_AF-A0A2X0MPV7-F1
#
_entry.id   AF-A0A2X0MPV7-F1
#
_cell.length_a   1.000
_cell.length_b   1.000
_cell.length_c   1.000
_cell.angle_alpha   90.00
_cell.angle_beta   90.00
_cell.angle_gamma   90.00
#
_symmetry.space_group_name_H-M   'P 1'
#
loop_
_entity.id
_entity.type
_entity.pdbx_description
1 polymer ?
#
loop_
_entity_poly.entity_id
_entity_poly.type
_entity_poly.pdbx_seq_one_letter_code
_entity_poly.pdbx_strand_id
1 'polypeptide(L)'
;MSGMPDLTAISSTDSSSSIEIGDGYQFCLHGKERCAECQVDFREDNSFTAGLDPIDREAIEIDYHLNKEGIPACKKHKMVECKNCYGFKKQINKLNKDAAKIASKKKVNESNFF
;
A
#
# COMPACT_ATOMS: atom_id res chain seq x y z
N MET A 1 -42.99 -17.50 10.58
CA MET A 1 -42.15 -16.84 9.55
C MET A 1 -41.30 -15.80 10.23
N SER A 2 -40.07 -16.15 10.62
CA SER A 2 -39.10 -15.19 11.14
C SER A 2 -37.71 -15.71 10.78
N GLY A 3 -37.41 -15.67 9.49
CA GLY A 3 -36.06 -15.88 8.98
C GLY A 3 -35.22 -14.66 9.34
N MET A 4 -34.28 -14.84 10.25
CA MET A 4 -33.17 -13.93 10.45
C MET A 4 -32.30 -13.94 9.19
N PRO A 5 -31.98 -12.79 8.56
CA PRO A 5 -30.94 -12.76 7.55
C PRO A 5 -29.61 -12.99 8.25
N ASP A 6 -28.96 -14.06 7.80
CA ASP A 6 -27.58 -14.43 8.09
C ASP A 6 -26.68 -13.19 8.01
N LEU A 7 -26.14 -12.79 9.17
CA LEU A 7 -25.00 -11.88 9.23
C LEU A 7 -23.77 -12.66 8.74
N THR A 8 -23.76 -13.01 7.45
CA THR A 8 -22.52 -13.17 6.71
C THR A 8 -21.81 -11.83 6.84
N ALA A 9 -20.96 -11.71 7.86
CA ALA A 9 -19.80 -10.89 7.80
C ALA A 9 -19.00 -11.44 6.62
N ILE A 10 -19.34 -10.95 5.42
CA ILE A 10 -18.44 -10.94 4.28
C ILE A 10 -17.33 -9.99 4.71
N SER A 11 -16.44 -10.48 5.59
CA SER A 11 -15.07 -10.02 5.62
C SER A 11 -14.51 -10.52 4.31
N SER A 12 -14.83 -9.81 3.23
CA SER A 12 -14.24 -9.97 1.91
C SER A 12 -12.79 -9.51 1.97
N THR A 13 -12.01 -10.10 2.87
CA THR A 13 -10.58 -10.33 2.70
C THR A 13 -10.42 -11.53 1.77
N ASP A 14 -11.13 -11.53 0.64
CA ASP A 14 -10.80 -12.41 -0.49
C ASP A 14 -9.61 -11.74 -1.19
N SER A 15 -8.46 -11.85 -0.52
CA SER A 15 -7.19 -11.23 -0.91
C SER A 15 -6.53 -11.96 -2.08
N SER A 16 -7.28 -12.67 -2.93
CA SER A 16 -6.74 -13.49 -4.03
C SER A 16 -6.04 -12.69 -5.14
N SER A 17 -5.90 -11.38 -4.97
CA SER A 17 -5.16 -10.48 -5.87
C SER A 17 -4.06 -9.69 -5.15
N SER A 18 -3.56 -10.17 -4.02
CA SER A 18 -2.38 -9.61 -3.33
C SER A 18 -1.11 -10.32 -3.78
N ILE A 19 -0.06 -9.56 -4.07
CA ILE A 19 1.26 -10.07 -4.40
C ILE A 19 2.29 -9.44 -3.46
N GLU A 20 3.29 -10.24 -3.12
CA GLU A 20 4.42 -9.81 -2.32
C GLU A 20 5.57 -9.44 -3.27
N ILE A 21 6.10 -8.22 -3.10
CA ILE A 21 7.20 -7.71 -3.93
C ILE A 21 8.35 -7.24 -3.03
N GLY A 22 9.54 -7.78 -3.31
CA GLY A 22 10.75 -7.46 -2.56
C GLY A 22 10.74 -8.05 -1.16
N ASP A 23 10.98 -7.20 -0.16
CA ASP A 23 11.23 -7.57 1.25
C ASP A 23 9.93 -7.81 2.05
N GLY A 24 8.95 -8.48 1.45
CA GLY A 24 7.63 -8.72 2.07
C GLY A 24 6.66 -7.54 2.00
N TYR A 25 6.81 -6.64 1.02
CA TYR A 25 5.84 -5.56 0.79
C TYR A 25 4.66 -6.07 -0.03
N GLN A 26 3.47 -5.70 0.41
CA GLN A 26 2.22 -6.20 -0.12
C GLN A 26 1.58 -5.19 -1.05
N PHE A 27 1.22 -5.66 -2.25
CA PHE A 27 0.60 -4.85 -3.29
C PHE A 27 -0.56 -5.62 -3.92
N CYS A 28 -1.44 -4.94 -4.64
CA CYS A 28 -2.40 -5.63 -5.52
C CYS A 28 -1.73 -6.10 -6.82
N LEU A 29 -2.40 -6.97 -7.58
CA LEU A 29 -1.99 -7.38 -8.93
C LEU A 29 -1.78 -6.20 -9.90
N HIS A 30 -2.41 -5.05 -9.68
CA HIS A 30 -2.15 -3.84 -10.49
C HIS A 30 -0.84 -3.12 -10.12
N GLY A 31 -0.12 -3.61 -9.10
CA GLY A 31 1.08 -2.97 -8.58
C GLY A 31 0.79 -1.70 -7.79
N LYS A 32 -0.38 -1.62 -7.12
CA LYS A 32 -0.74 -0.46 -6.30
C LYS A 32 -0.92 -0.86 -4.84
N GLU A 33 -0.40 -0.05 -3.92
CA GLU A 33 -0.60 -0.20 -2.48
C GLU A 33 -2.07 0.03 -2.09
N ARG A 34 -2.68 1.06 -2.67
CA ARG A 34 -4.11 1.33 -2.60
C ARG A 34 -4.68 1.18 -3.99
N CYS A 35 -5.62 0.28 -4.17
CA CYS A 35 -6.30 0.10 -5.43
C CYS A 35 -7.78 0.33 -5.23
N ALA A 36 -8.33 1.36 -5.88
CA ALA A 36 -9.77 1.63 -5.86
C ALA A 36 -10.57 0.52 -6.57
N GLU A 37 -9.96 -0.15 -7.55
CA GLU A 37 -10.58 -1.24 -8.30
C GLU A 37 -10.69 -2.50 -7.44
N CYS A 38 -9.63 -2.85 -6.70
CA CYS A 38 -9.65 -3.98 -5.77
C CYS A 38 -10.23 -3.62 -4.39
N GLN A 39 -10.49 -2.34 -4.13
CA GLN A 39 -10.89 -1.80 -2.81
C GLN A 39 -9.97 -2.25 -1.66
N VAL A 40 -8.68 -2.41 -1.94
CA VAL A 40 -7.66 -2.79 -0.95
C VAL A 40 -6.76 -1.62 -0.59
N ASP A 41 -6.35 -1.57 0.67
CA ASP A 41 -5.41 -0.57 1.21
C ASP A 41 -4.31 -1.28 2.01
N PHE A 42 -3.14 -1.45 1.39
CA PHE A 42 -1.97 -2.04 2.02
C PHE A 42 -1.01 -0.96 2.59
N ARG A 43 -1.43 0.31 2.67
CA ARG A 43 -0.54 1.39 3.11
C ARG A 43 -0.16 1.23 4.57
N GLU A 44 -1.09 0.80 5.41
CA GLU A 44 -0.85 0.54 6.83
C GLU A 44 0.11 -0.65 7.00
N ASP A 45 -0.17 -1.75 6.31
CA ASP A 45 0.64 -2.98 6.36
C ASP A 45 2.07 -2.72 5.89
N ASN A 46 2.24 -2.08 4.73
CA ASN A 46 3.57 -1.73 4.24
C ASN A 46 4.30 -0.69 5.10
N SER A 47 3.58 0.22 5.76
CA SER A 47 4.20 1.14 6.71
C SER A 47 4.72 0.39 7.93
N PHE A 48 3.94 -0.59 8.41
CA PHE A 48 4.33 -1.48 9.49
C PHE A 48 5.53 -2.35 9.11
N THR A 49 5.54 -2.95 7.92
CA THR A 49 6.68 -3.71 7.36
C THR A 49 7.92 -2.82 7.21
N ALA A 50 7.75 -1.54 6.90
CA ALA A 50 8.84 -0.58 6.89
C ALA A 50 9.33 -0.14 8.29
N GLY A 51 8.57 -0.45 9.35
CA GLY A 51 8.82 -0.02 10.73
C GLY A 51 8.50 1.45 10.98
N LEU A 52 7.50 1.99 10.29
CA LEU A 52 7.08 3.39 10.36
C LEU A 52 5.63 3.49 10.84
N ASP A 53 5.30 4.56 11.55
CA ASP A 53 3.93 4.80 12.02
C ASP A 53 2.95 4.92 10.84
N PRO A 54 1.76 4.29 10.94
CA PRO A 54 0.72 4.42 9.92
C PRO A 54 0.25 5.88 9.87
N ILE A 55 0.46 6.53 8.72
CA ILE A 55 -0.01 7.87 8.42
C ILE A 55 -0.74 7.85 7.09
N ASP A 56 -1.66 8.80 6.89
CA ASP A 56 -2.32 8.98 5.59
C ASP A 56 -1.32 9.57 4.58
N ARG A 57 -0.52 8.69 3.98
CA ARG A 57 0.44 8.98 2.91
C ARG A 57 -0.15 8.60 1.55
N GLU A 58 0.42 9.18 0.49
CA GLU A 58 0.07 8.77 -0.87
C GLU A 58 0.41 7.30 -1.11
N ALA A 59 -0.44 6.63 -1.89
CA ALA A 59 -0.25 5.24 -2.27
C ALA A 59 0.92 5.09 -3.23
N ILE A 60 1.73 4.06 -3.01
CA ILE A 60 2.81 3.74 -3.93
C ILE A 60 2.27 2.88 -5.07
N GLU A 61 2.58 3.29 -6.29
CA GLU A 61 2.35 2.52 -7.51
C GLU A 61 3.69 2.01 -8.05
N ILE A 62 3.72 0.75 -8.44
CA ILE A 62 4.91 0.00 -8.83
C ILE A 62 4.61 -0.73 -10.12
N ASP A 63 5.60 -0.75 -11.00
CA ASP A 63 5.50 -1.40 -12.29
C ASP A 63 6.43 -2.60 -12.29
N TYR A 64 5.82 -3.77 -12.24
CA TYR A 64 6.48 -5.07 -12.15
C TYR A 64 6.11 -5.92 -13.38
N HIS A 65 6.91 -6.94 -13.63
CA HIS A 65 6.77 -7.87 -14.73
C HIS A 65 6.95 -9.29 -14.20
N LEU A 66 6.07 -10.21 -14.59
CA LEU A 66 6.17 -11.61 -14.18
C LEU A 66 7.26 -12.30 -15.01
N ASN A 67 8.31 -12.80 -14.34
CA ASN A 67 9.32 -13.62 -15.00
C ASN A 67 8.75 -14.98 -15.43
N LYS A 68 9.54 -15.76 -16.19
CA LYS A 68 9.15 -17.10 -16.68
C LYS A 68 8.74 -18.07 -15.57
N GLU A 69 9.15 -17.80 -14.33
CA GLU A 69 8.85 -18.59 -13.14
C GLU A 69 7.59 -18.09 -12.39
N GLY A 70 6.91 -17.09 -12.92
CA GLY A 70 5.74 -16.46 -12.27
C GLY A 70 6.11 -15.48 -11.15
N ILE A 71 7.39 -15.16 -10.98
CA ILE A 71 7.88 -14.30 -9.90
C ILE A 71 7.84 -12.82 -10.35
N PRO A 72 7.28 -11.88 -9.56
CA PRO A 72 7.23 -10.46 -9.90
C PRO A 72 8.63 -9.82 -9.85
N ALA A 73 9.15 -9.44 -11.01
CA ALA A 73 10.43 -8.78 -11.17
C ALA A 73 10.28 -7.33 -11.66
N CYS A 74 11.25 -6.49 -11.30
CA CYS A 74 11.21 -5.08 -11.65
C CYS A 74 11.25 -4.93 -13.18
N LYS A 75 10.30 -4.21 -13.79
CA LYS A 75 10.27 -4.08 -15.25
C LYS A 75 11.52 -3.36 -15.81
N LYS A 76 12.10 -2.42 -15.05
CA LYS A 76 13.29 -1.66 -15.47
C LYS A 76 14.57 -2.48 -15.46
N HIS A 77 14.78 -3.28 -14.41
CA HIS A 77 16.04 -3.98 -14.17
C HIS A 77 15.93 -5.51 -14.31
N LYS A 78 14.71 -6.04 -14.49
CA LYS A 78 14.37 -7.47 -14.61
C LYS A 78 14.82 -8.32 -13.41
N MET A 79 14.96 -7.70 -12.24
CA MET A 79 15.40 -8.36 -11.01
C MET A 79 14.21 -8.55 -10.07
N VAL A 80 14.10 -9.75 -9.49
CA VAL A 80 13.07 -10.08 -8.49
C VAL A 80 13.20 -9.23 -7.22
N GLU A 81 14.43 -8.90 -6.82
CA GLU A 81 14.71 -8.07 -5.65
C GLU A 81 15.53 -6.84 -6.04
N CYS A 82 14.94 -5.97 -6.85
CA CYS A 82 15.61 -4.75 -7.28
C CYS A 82 15.71 -3.74 -6.12
N LYS A 83 16.83 -3.70 -5.38
CA LYS A 83 17.05 -2.72 -4.30
C LYS A 83 16.88 -1.25 -4.72
N ASN A 84 17.07 -0.94 -6.00
CA ASN A 84 16.90 0.41 -6.55
C ASN A 84 15.43 0.78 -6.83
N CYS A 85 14.58 -0.19 -7.18
CA CYS A 85 13.17 0.06 -7.51
C CYS A 85 12.22 -0.37 -6.39
N TYR A 86 12.54 -1.47 -5.71
CA TYR A 86 11.85 -2.01 -4.54
C TYR A 86 12.43 -1.49 -3.23
N GLY A 87 13.06 -0.31 -3.28
CA GLY A 87 13.48 0.44 -2.10
C GLY A 87 12.28 1.06 -1.36
N PHE A 88 11.18 0.32 -1.21
CA PHE A 88 9.90 0.82 -0.68
C PHE A 88 10.08 1.43 0.70
N LYS A 89 10.89 0.82 1.59
CA LYS A 89 11.25 1.41 2.88
C LYS A 89 11.66 2.89 2.80
N LYS A 90 12.50 3.25 1.82
CA LYS A 90 12.95 4.64 1.64
C LYS A 90 11.85 5.52 1.06
N GLN A 91 11.07 4.99 0.11
CA GLN A 91 9.96 5.70 -0.52
C GLN A 91 8.83 5.98 0.48
N ILE A 92 8.45 4.97 1.26
CA ILE A 92 7.51 5.04 2.37
C ILE A 92 7.99 6.06 3.40
N ASN A 93 9.25 6.01 3.84
CA ASN A 93 9.79 6.98 4.80
C ASN A 93 9.72 8.43 4.26
N LYS A 94 10.05 8.62 2.98
CA LYS A 94 9.96 9.93 2.34
C LYS A 94 8.51 10.43 2.26
N LEU A 95 7.58 9.58 1.83
CA LEU A 95 6.15 9.89 1.74
C LEU A 95 5.53 10.14 3.12
N ASN A 96 5.91 9.37 4.12
CA ASN A 96 5.45 9.54 5.50
C ASN A 96 5.92 10.89 6.07
N LYS A 97 7.19 11.26 5.85
CA LYS A 97 7.71 12.59 6.21
C LYS A 97 6.99 13.73 5.48
N ASP A 98 6.64 13.53 4.21
CA ASP A 98 5.91 14.54 3.44
C ASP A 98 4.47 14.68 3.95
N ALA A 99 3.78 13.57 4.15
CA ALA A 99 2.45 13.50 4.75
C ALA A 99 2.42 14.14 6.14
N ALA A 100 3.41 13.86 7.00
CA ALA A 100 3.52 14.46 8.33
C ALA A 100 3.70 15.99 8.26
N LYS A 101 4.47 16.50 7.29
CA LYS A 101 4.61 17.95 7.04
C LYS A 101 3.31 18.57 6.55
N ILE A 102 2.59 17.90 5.66
CA ILE A 102 1.30 18.38 5.14
C ILE A 102 0.25 18.38 6.25
N ALA A 103 0.18 17.33 7.06
CA ALA A 103 -0.70 17.24 8.23
C ALA A 103 -0.39 18.35 9.25
N SER A 104 0.90 18.63 9.48
CA SER A 104 1.31 19.73 10.36
C SER A 104 0.92 21.10 9.79
N LYS A 105 0.99 21.30 8.46
CA LYS A 105 0.56 22.54 7.81
C LYS A 105 -0.96 22.73 7.82
N LYS A 106 -1.74 21.66 7.67
CA LYS A 106 -3.22 21.73 7.80
C LYS A 106 -3.64 22.18 9.20
N LYS A 107 -3.00 21.67 10.26
CA LYS A 107 -3.28 22.09 11.64
C LYS A 107 -3.03 23.58 11.91
N VAL A 108 -2.07 24.19 11.19
CA VAL A 108 -1.74 25.63 11.34
C VAL A 108 -2.72 26.53 10.59
N ASN A 109 -3.37 26.05 9.51
CA ASN A 109 -4.30 26.88 8.75
C ASN A 109 -5.68 27.00 9.42
N GLU A 110 -6.06 26.03 10.26
CA GLU A 110 -7.38 25.99 10.93
C GLU A 110 -7.43 26.77 12.25
N SER A 111 -6.33 27.41 12.67
CA SER A 111 -6.24 28.11 13.97
C SER A 111 -6.41 29.64 13.90
N ASN A 112 -6.89 30.21 12.79
CA ASN A 112 -7.17 31.66 12.67
C ASN A 112 -8.58 31.99 12.16
N PHE A 113 -9.61 31.24 12.57
CA PHE A 113 -11.00 31.68 12.47
C PHE A 113 -11.52 32.04 13.86
N PHE A 114 -11.14 33.22 14.34
CA PHE A 114 -11.75 33.94 15.47
C PHE A 114 -11.87 35.42 15.10
#